data_AF-A0A9P5SJ21-F1
#
_entry.id   AF-A0A9P5SJ21-F1
#
_cell.length_a   1.000
_cell.length_b   1.000
_cell.length_c   1.000
_cell.angle_alpha   90.00
_cell.angle_beta   90.00
_cell.angle_gamma   90.00
#
_symmetry.space_group_name_H-M   'P 1'
#
loop_
_entity.id
_entity.type
_entity.pdbx_description
1 polymer ?
#
loop_
_entity_poly.entity_id
_entity_poly.type
_entity_poly.pdbx_seq_one_letter_code
_entity_poly.pdbx_strand_id
1 'polypeptide(L)'
;MVSNIQYFYTQIMVEIQRLDKTGVTIQVKGKDRDQILDDVHKLNEGARMAAHVNMCENTLYNIDGDEDPAPRLFIVLPSVLDTWDDKDPSTHRFRLYFICDTRMRHKDDKTQHLHFSNHPGYSINQQQEFFQLYGDYILRVLQMIKQGYSSRLYEVPSLDTFKILSKCDSDTTGRALSAASIGDLVEKSITYLQILSPPTWFPRLALTRVQSTLITSYLSLKDGDNAKGNLWRHISDPQRTGIARYQALKDDVNAKRDLWRHTRDSQHVSWVCQDHILLRLFPGTLEGLKQFVSTHGGHVDMQLATLTVELGSEKESVLFCSLLEKTKHTFDISIKLNWNATRSQVTELCCGMGKTIVLEIDGINLDTHPQNYIHYSTNLFAEDIIPNSSL
;
A
#
# COMPACT_ATOMS: atom_id res chain seq x y z
N MET A 1 7.13 18.71 -24.75
CA MET A 1 6.73 20.05 -24.24
C MET A 1 7.09 20.22 -22.77
N VAL A 2 6.77 19.26 -21.90
CA VAL A 2 7.03 19.30 -20.46
C VAL A 2 8.52 19.51 -20.07
N SER A 3 9.45 18.83 -20.76
CA SER A 3 10.91 19.01 -20.54
C SER A 3 11.38 20.46 -20.71
N ASN A 4 10.76 21.24 -21.61
CA ASN A 4 11.13 22.63 -21.85
C ASN A 4 10.68 23.56 -20.72
N ILE A 5 9.58 23.21 -20.04
CA ILE A 5 9.00 24.01 -18.95
C ILE A 5 9.85 23.89 -17.67
N GLN A 6 10.30 22.68 -17.34
CA GLN A 6 11.16 22.46 -16.17
C GLN A 6 12.54 23.12 -16.34
N TYR A 7 13.11 23.04 -17.56
CA TYR A 7 14.33 23.77 -17.89
C TYR A 7 14.13 25.27 -17.67
N PHE A 8 13.04 25.84 -18.17
CA PHE A 8 12.73 27.26 -18.04
C PHE A 8 12.65 27.71 -16.57
N TYR A 9 11.94 26.99 -15.70
CA TYR A 9 11.88 27.34 -14.27
C TYR A 9 13.22 27.19 -13.56
N THR A 10 14.00 26.17 -13.92
CA THR A 10 15.35 25.99 -13.37
C THR A 10 16.26 27.15 -13.75
N GLN A 11 16.20 27.61 -15.01
CA GLN A 11 16.97 28.77 -15.47
C GLN A 11 16.54 30.06 -14.76
N ILE A 12 15.24 30.25 -14.51
CA ILE A 12 14.75 31.39 -13.74
C ILE A 12 15.34 31.39 -12.32
N MET A 13 15.33 30.24 -11.62
CA MET A 13 15.90 30.15 -10.28
C MET A 13 17.40 30.45 -10.26
N VAL A 14 18.15 29.88 -11.22
CA VAL A 14 19.60 30.13 -11.36
C VAL A 14 19.87 31.61 -11.61
N GLU A 15 19.07 32.26 -12.46
CA GLU A 15 19.26 33.66 -12.80
C GLU A 15 18.90 34.61 -11.64
N ILE A 16 17.84 34.30 -10.88
CA ILE A 16 17.50 35.03 -9.64
C ILE A 16 18.67 34.95 -8.66
N GLN A 17 19.24 33.76 -8.44
CA GLN A 17 20.42 33.57 -7.58
C GLN A 17 21.66 34.31 -8.11
N ARG A 18 21.82 34.41 -9.44
CA ARG A 18 22.92 35.13 -10.06
C ARG A 18 22.80 36.64 -9.83
N LEU A 19 21.60 37.20 -10.02
CA LEU A 19 21.32 38.62 -9.80
C LEU A 19 21.45 39.01 -8.32
N ASP A 20 21.03 38.12 -7.42
CA ASP A 20 21.19 38.29 -5.97
C ASP A 20 22.65 38.52 -5.55
N LYS A 21 23.58 37.73 -6.13
CA LYS A 21 25.03 37.89 -5.89
C LYS A 21 25.59 39.24 -6.37
N THR A 22 24.87 39.96 -7.22
CA THR A 22 25.28 41.29 -7.71
C THR A 22 24.72 42.45 -6.88
N GLY A 23 23.92 42.16 -5.84
CA GLY A 23 23.27 43.18 -5.01
C GLY A 23 22.13 43.91 -5.71
N VAL A 24 21.63 43.38 -6.83
CA VAL A 24 20.49 43.94 -7.55
C VAL A 24 19.20 43.56 -6.83
N THR A 25 18.43 44.57 -6.41
CA THR A 25 17.09 44.35 -5.83
C THR A 25 16.14 43.87 -6.92
N ILE A 26 15.68 42.62 -6.81
CA ILE A 26 14.73 42.00 -7.74
C ILE A 26 13.31 42.27 -7.23
N GLN A 27 12.51 42.97 -8.04
CA GLN A 27 11.07 43.10 -7.82
C GLN A 27 10.30 42.88 -9.11
N VAL A 28 9.27 42.03 -9.05
CA VAL A 28 8.39 41.74 -10.19
C VAL A 28 6.96 41.89 -9.73
N LYS A 29 6.23 42.87 -10.30
CA LYS A 29 4.83 43.16 -9.95
C LYS A 29 4.61 43.37 -8.44
N GLY A 30 5.55 44.04 -7.78
CA GLY A 30 5.48 44.30 -6.34
C GLY A 30 5.81 43.10 -5.45
N LYS A 31 6.17 41.94 -6.03
CA LYS A 31 6.73 40.82 -5.27
C LYS A 31 8.23 40.98 -5.13
N ASP A 32 8.73 40.70 -3.93
CA ASP A 32 10.16 40.62 -3.66
C ASP A 32 10.77 39.29 -4.14
N ARG A 33 12.09 39.18 -4.00
CA ARG A 33 12.87 37.98 -4.38
C ARG A 33 12.30 36.70 -3.79
N ASP A 34 12.00 36.67 -2.50
CA ASP A 34 11.64 35.45 -1.80
C ASP A 34 10.24 35.00 -2.22
N GLN A 35 9.33 35.95 -2.42
CA GLN A 35 8.01 35.70 -2.99
C GLN A 35 8.07 35.20 -4.44
N ILE A 36 9.00 35.71 -5.26
CA ILE A 36 9.21 35.23 -6.63
C ILE A 36 9.80 33.82 -6.62
N LEU A 37 10.77 33.54 -5.73
CA LEU A 37 11.35 32.20 -5.59
C LEU A 37 10.29 31.20 -5.16
N ASP A 38 9.46 31.53 -4.17
CA ASP A 38 8.35 30.67 -3.72
C ASP A 38 7.34 30.41 -4.86
N ASP A 39 6.95 31.43 -5.62
CA ASP A 39 6.09 31.27 -6.80
C ASP A 39 6.71 30.35 -7.86
N VAL A 40 7.99 30.56 -8.20
CA VAL A 40 8.71 29.75 -9.21
C VAL A 40 8.89 28.32 -8.71
N HIS A 41 9.14 28.12 -7.42
CA HIS A 41 9.17 26.80 -6.79
C HIS A 41 7.82 26.10 -6.94
N LYS A 42 6.71 26.75 -6.55
CA LYS A 42 5.36 26.20 -6.69
C LYS A 42 4.99 25.89 -8.14
N LEU A 43 5.37 26.75 -9.08
CA LEU A 43 5.12 26.52 -10.51
C LEU A 43 5.97 25.37 -11.07
N ASN A 44 7.23 25.28 -10.65
CA ASN A 44 8.10 24.17 -11.02
C ASN A 44 7.60 22.85 -10.43
N GLU A 45 7.18 22.85 -9.17
CA GLU A 45 6.54 21.70 -8.52
C GLU A 45 5.24 21.30 -9.21
N GLY A 46 4.36 22.25 -9.53
CA GLY A 46 3.13 22.00 -10.28
C GLY A 46 3.40 21.44 -11.68
N ALA A 47 4.39 21.97 -12.40
CA ALA A 47 4.79 21.45 -13.71
C ALA A 47 5.42 20.05 -13.60
N ARG A 48 6.25 19.81 -12.57
CA ARG A 48 6.78 18.48 -12.26
C ARG A 48 5.67 17.52 -11.87
N MET A 49 4.67 17.97 -11.13
CA MET A 49 3.50 17.16 -10.76
C MET A 49 2.65 16.82 -11.97
N ALA A 50 2.41 17.76 -12.89
CA ALA A 50 1.69 17.49 -14.13
C ALA A 50 2.47 16.55 -15.07
N ALA A 51 3.80 16.74 -15.15
CA ALA A 51 4.71 15.83 -15.84
C ALA A 51 4.63 14.42 -15.25
N HIS A 52 4.66 14.37 -13.92
CA HIS A 52 4.55 13.17 -13.11
C HIS A 52 3.22 12.50 -13.41
N VAL A 53 2.10 13.18 -13.21
CA VAL A 53 0.73 12.69 -13.47
C VAL A 53 0.59 12.05 -14.86
N ASN A 54 1.03 12.73 -15.91
CA ASN A 54 0.96 12.19 -17.28
C ASN A 54 1.82 10.94 -17.45
N MET A 55 3.01 10.92 -16.83
CA MET A 55 3.91 9.77 -16.84
C MET A 55 3.36 8.59 -16.03
N CYS A 56 2.70 8.85 -14.90
CA CYS A 56 1.98 7.88 -14.08
C CYS A 56 0.85 7.24 -14.88
N GLU A 57 0.03 8.09 -15.52
CA GLU A 57 -1.02 7.67 -16.43
C GLU A 57 -0.45 6.73 -17.50
N ASN A 58 0.62 7.11 -18.19
CA ASN A 58 1.22 6.24 -19.20
C ASN A 58 1.81 4.93 -18.62
N THR A 59 2.30 4.95 -17.37
CA THR A 59 2.81 3.75 -16.68
C THR A 59 1.68 2.76 -16.38
N LEU A 60 0.49 3.27 -16.03
CA LEU A 60 -0.69 2.49 -15.66
C LEU A 60 -1.59 2.13 -16.87
N TYR A 61 -1.61 2.93 -17.93
CA TYR A 61 -2.50 2.78 -19.09
C TYR A 61 -1.89 1.97 -20.25
N ASN A 62 -0.56 2.02 -20.49
CA ASN A 62 0.07 1.27 -21.60
C ASN A 62 0.17 -0.27 -21.32
N ILE A 63 -0.71 -0.77 -20.47
CA ILE A 63 -0.86 -2.19 -20.16
C ILE A 63 -1.89 -2.85 -21.10
N ASP A 64 -2.66 -2.06 -21.85
CA ASP A 64 -3.67 -2.56 -22.78
C ASP A 64 -3.04 -2.99 -24.10
N GLY A 65 -2.50 -4.22 -24.13
CA GLY A 65 -2.01 -4.86 -25.34
C GLY A 65 -1.22 -6.13 -25.04
N ASP A 66 -1.83 -7.28 -25.35
CA ASP A 66 -1.36 -8.66 -25.20
C ASP A 66 -1.37 -9.29 -23.80
N GLU A 67 -1.52 -10.62 -23.80
CA GLU A 67 -1.29 -11.48 -22.64
C GLU A 67 0.10 -11.23 -22.05
N ASP A 68 0.18 -10.35 -21.05
CA ASP A 68 1.39 -10.26 -20.27
C ASP A 68 1.60 -11.53 -19.50
N PRO A 69 2.79 -12.13 -19.64
CA PRO A 69 3.13 -13.26 -18.83
C PRO A 69 3.37 -12.84 -17.38
N ALA A 70 3.63 -11.56 -17.04
CA ALA A 70 4.13 -11.11 -15.72
C ALA A 70 3.42 -9.88 -15.10
N PRO A 71 3.41 -9.77 -13.74
CA PRO A 71 2.96 -8.56 -13.07
C PRO A 71 3.87 -7.38 -13.39
N ARG A 72 3.26 -6.28 -13.83
CA ARG A 72 3.98 -5.06 -14.27
C ARG A 72 4.08 -3.98 -13.21
N LEU A 73 3.26 -4.04 -12.15
CA LEU A 73 3.21 -3.02 -11.11
C LEU A 73 3.96 -3.50 -9.87
N PHE A 74 5.08 -2.85 -9.58
CA PHE A 74 5.89 -3.16 -8.40
C PHE A 74 6.68 -1.95 -7.92
N ILE A 75 7.13 -2.03 -6.68
CA ILE A 75 8.15 -1.16 -6.10
C ILE A 75 9.29 -1.97 -5.52
N VAL A 76 10.34 -1.26 -5.14
CA VAL A 76 11.48 -1.84 -4.45
C VAL A 76 11.78 -1.02 -3.21
N LEU A 77 11.83 -1.70 -2.07
CA LEU A 77 12.09 -1.11 -0.75
C LEU A 77 13.32 -1.76 -0.11
N PRO A 78 14.03 -1.05 0.79
CA PRO A 78 15.05 -1.67 1.62
C PRO A 78 14.44 -2.82 2.43
N SER A 79 15.19 -3.90 2.55
CA SER A 79 14.78 -5.08 3.30
C SER A 79 15.11 -4.99 4.79
N VAL A 80 16.16 -4.25 5.13
CA VAL A 80 16.67 -4.02 6.48
C VAL A 80 17.27 -2.62 6.50
N LEU A 81 16.79 -1.77 7.41
CA LEU A 81 17.36 -0.43 7.60
C LEU A 81 18.43 -0.39 8.68
N ASP A 82 18.38 -1.29 9.67
CA ASP A 82 19.33 -1.31 10.79
C ASP A 82 20.79 -1.51 10.36
N THR A 83 21.01 -2.18 9.23
CA THR A 83 22.34 -2.44 8.68
C THR A 83 22.70 -1.51 7.53
N TRP A 84 21.86 -0.52 7.21
CA TRP A 84 22.04 0.35 6.05
C TRP A 84 23.13 1.40 6.31
N ASP A 85 24.20 1.38 5.52
CA ASP A 85 25.23 2.41 5.52
C ASP A 85 25.26 3.12 4.16
N ASP A 86 24.90 4.40 4.14
CA ASP A 86 24.87 5.24 2.93
C ASP A 86 26.25 5.31 2.22
N LYS A 87 27.35 4.97 2.92
CA LYS A 87 28.72 4.96 2.36
C LYS A 87 29.13 3.61 1.79
N ASP A 88 28.44 2.53 2.14
CA ASP A 88 28.77 1.17 1.73
C ASP A 88 27.58 0.52 0.99
N PRO A 89 27.58 0.59 -0.37
CA PRO A 89 26.54 -0.02 -1.18
C PRO A 89 26.34 -1.52 -0.98
N SER A 90 27.34 -2.24 -0.43
CA SER A 90 27.21 -3.67 -0.16
C SER A 90 26.23 -3.98 0.98
N THR A 91 25.95 -2.99 1.83
CA THR A 91 24.96 -3.09 2.91
C THR A 91 23.52 -2.90 2.41
N HIS A 92 23.34 -2.30 1.23
CA HIS A 92 22.03 -2.01 0.67
C HIS A 92 21.37 -3.29 0.16
N ARG A 93 20.41 -3.80 0.91
CA ARG A 93 19.63 -4.98 0.51
C ARG A 93 18.20 -4.58 0.22
N PHE A 94 17.72 -4.94 -0.97
CA PHE A 94 16.39 -4.58 -1.42
C PHE A 94 15.46 -5.77 -1.63
N ARG A 95 14.16 -5.52 -1.51
CA ARG A 95 13.09 -6.46 -1.86
C ARG A 95 12.08 -5.81 -2.77
N LEU A 96 11.58 -6.61 -3.71
CA LEU A 96 10.55 -6.23 -4.67
C LEU A 96 9.17 -6.54 -4.08
N TYR A 97 8.28 -5.57 -4.14
CA TYR A 97 6.89 -5.70 -3.72
C TYR A 97 5.96 -5.43 -4.90
N PHE A 98 5.15 -6.40 -5.29
CA PHE A 98 4.15 -6.19 -6.32
C PHE A 98 2.91 -5.47 -5.77
N ILE A 99 2.35 -4.65 -6.65
CA ILE A 99 1.11 -3.92 -6.44
C ILE A 99 0.01 -4.68 -7.18
N CYS A 100 -1.12 -4.83 -6.50
CA CYS A 100 -2.30 -5.46 -7.06
C CYS A 100 -2.97 -4.57 -8.12
N ASP A 101 -3.16 -5.11 -9.32
CA ASP A 101 -3.82 -4.47 -10.46
C ASP A 101 -5.33 -4.79 -10.46
N THR A 102 -6.05 -4.18 -9.54
CA THR A 102 -7.49 -4.36 -9.40
C THR A 102 -8.28 -3.39 -10.24
N ARG A 103 -8.47 -3.77 -11.50
CA ARG A 103 -9.42 -3.11 -12.41
C ARG A 103 -10.89 -3.44 -12.12
N MET A 104 -11.26 -3.45 -10.84
CA MET A 104 -12.62 -3.68 -10.37
C MET A 104 -13.45 -2.42 -10.61
N ARG A 105 -14.12 -2.34 -11.76
CA ARG A 105 -15.25 -1.42 -11.90
C ARG A 105 -16.39 -1.96 -11.04
N HIS A 106 -16.51 -1.53 -9.79
CA HIS A 106 -17.80 -1.58 -9.13
C HIS A 106 -18.72 -0.59 -9.86
N LYS A 107 -20.02 -0.90 -9.96
CA LYS A 107 -20.96 -0.04 -10.71
C LYS A 107 -20.99 1.40 -10.19
N ASP A 108 -20.64 1.59 -8.91
CA ASP A 108 -20.69 2.87 -8.22
C ASP A 108 -19.31 3.45 -7.88
N ASP A 109 -18.23 2.66 -7.98
CA ASP A 109 -16.87 3.12 -7.72
C ASP A 109 -16.09 3.21 -9.05
N LYS A 110 -15.76 4.45 -9.44
CA LYS A 110 -15.15 4.76 -10.73
C LYS A 110 -13.63 4.69 -10.69
N THR A 111 -13.01 4.71 -9.50
CA THR A 111 -11.56 4.75 -9.34
C THR A 111 -11.01 3.38 -8.95
N GLN A 112 -9.89 2.99 -9.56
CA GLN A 112 -9.18 1.77 -9.21
C GLN A 112 -8.15 2.06 -8.14
N HIS A 113 -8.26 1.38 -7.02
CA HIS A 113 -7.34 1.54 -5.89
C HIS A 113 -6.15 0.60 -6.04
N LEU A 114 -4.96 1.19 -6.09
CA LEU A 114 -3.69 0.45 -6.10
C LEU A 114 -3.26 0.15 -4.67
N HIS A 115 -2.97 -1.11 -4.37
CA HIS A 115 -2.52 -1.54 -3.04
C HIS A 115 -1.46 -2.63 -3.13
N PHE A 116 -0.59 -2.71 -2.11
CA PHE A 116 0.39 -3.79 -2.04
C PHE A 116 -0.31 -5.11 -1.81
N SER A 117 0.16 -6.14 -2.51
CA SER A 117 -0.24 -7.49 -2.14
C SER A 117 0.41 -7.84 -0.80
N ASN A 118 -0.32 -8.59 0.03
CA ASN A 118 0.19 -9.01 1.33
C ASN A 118 1.23 -10.13 1.15
N HIS A 119 2.45 -9.75 0.79
CA HIS A 119 3.57 -10.66 0.58
C HIS A 119 4.87 -10.09 1.14
N PRO A 120 5.79 -10.93 1.62
CA PRO A 120 7.01 -10.49 2.32
C PRO A 120 8.05 -9.82 1.41
N GLY A 121 7.71 -9.52 0.15
CA GLY A 121 8.65 -9.07 -0.86
C GLY A 121 9.56 -10.19 -1.38
N TYR A 122 10.06 -10.04 -2.61
CA TYR A 122 11.00 -10.97 -3.23
C TYR A 122 12.41 -10.40 -3.15
N SER A 123 13.39 -11.23 -2.79
CA SER A 123 14.79 -10.80 -2.85
C SER A 123 15.21 -10.59 -4.30
N ILE A 124 15.98 -9.52 -4.53
CA ILE A 124 16.48 -9.18 -5.87
C ILE A 124 17.92 -9.69 -5.98
N ASN A 125 18.15 -10.61 -6.92
CA ASN A 125 19.45 -11.03 -7.42
C ASN A 125 19.99 -9.96 -8.37
N GLN A 126 21.32 -9.80 -8.46
CA GLN A 126 21.93 -8.89 -9.44
C GLN A 126 21.33 -7.46 -9.37
N GLN A 127 21.34 -6.88 -8.16
CA GLN A 127 20.65 -5.63 -7.87
C GLN A 127 21.14 -4.48 -8.75
N GLN A 128 22.44 -4.44 -9.07
CA GLN A 128 23.01 -3.38 -9.89
C GLN A 128 22.41 -3.39 -11.29
N GLU A 129 22.40 -4.55 -11.95
CA GLU A 129 21.82 -4.75 -13.28
C GLU A 129 20.31 -4.50 -13.26
N PHE A 130 19.64 -4.95 -12.20
CA PHE A 130 18.23 -4.69 -11.99
C PHE A 130 17.93 -3.18 -11.93
N PHE A 131 18.68 -2.41 -11.15
CA PHE A 131 18.47 -0.96 -11.05
C PHE A 131 18.90 -0.20 -12.31
N GLN A 132 19.87 -0.68 -13.07
CA GLN A 132 20.17 -0.14 -14.39
C GLN A 132 18.98 -0.30 -15.35
N LEU A 133 18.25 -1.41 -15.26
CA LEU A 133 17.14 -1.71 -16.17
C LEU A 133 15.79 -1.11 -15.71
N TYR A 134 15.53 -1.11 -14.40
CA TYR A 134 14.23 -0.75 -13.81
C TYR A 134 14.28 0.49 -12.90
N GLY A 135 15.45 1.03 -12.58
CA GLY A 135 15.61 2.12 -11.60
C GLY A 135 14.74 3.34 -11.90
N ASP A 136 14.72 3.79 -13.15
CA ASP A 136 13.87 4.90 -13.58
C ASP A 136 12.37 4.57 -13.43
N TYR A 137 11.95 3.34 -13.76
CA TYR A 137 10.57 2.92 -13.53
C TYR A 137 10.22 2.93 -12.04
N ILE A 138 11.07 2.34 -11.20
CA ILE A 138 10.84 2.23 -9.76
C ILE A 138 10.79 3.61 -9.11
N LEU A 139 11.73 4.50 -9.44
CA LEU A 139 11.77 5.85 -8.91
C LEU A 139 10.47 6.61 -9.18
N ARG A 140 9.89 6.43 -10.37
CA ARG A 140 8.62 7.04 -10.77
C ARG A 140 7.46 6.49 -9.94
N VAL A 141 7.36 5.18 -9.82
CA VAL A 141 6.29 4.55 -9.00
C VAL A 141 6.43 4.93 -7.53
N LEU A 142 7.65 4.99 -6.98
CA LEU A 142 7.87 5.43 -5.61
C LEU A 142 7.48 6.90 -5.39
N GLN A 143 7.80 7.78 -6.33
CA GLN A 143 7.36 9.18 -6.29
C GLN A 143 5.83 9.31 -6.34
N MET A 144 5.15 8.47 -7.13
CA MET A 144 3.68 8.41 -7.17
C MET A 144 3.09 8.08 -5.82
N ILE A 145 3.61 7.03 -5.20
CA ILE A 145 3.08 6.55 -3.93
C ILE A 145 3.42 7.57 -2.83
N LYS A 146 4.62 8.16 -2.84
CA LYS A 146 5.01 9.19 -1.89
C LYS A 146 4.05 10.39 -1.89
N GLN A 147 3.69 10.88 -3.06
CA GLN A 147 2.88 12.10 -3.20
C GLN A 147 1.38 11.82 -3.23
N GLY A 148 0.99 10.55 -3.42
CA GLY A 148 -0.35 10.20 -3.88
C GLY A 148 -0.53 10.57 -5.35
N TYR A 149 -1.45 9.89 -6.01
CA TYR A 149 -1.79 10.16 -7.40
C TYR A 149 -3.26 9.84 -7.63
N SER A 150 -4.00 10.78 -8.19
CA SER A 150 -5.40 10.56 -8.56
C SER A 150 -5.62 10.98 -10.01
N SER A 151 -6.27 10.10 -10.76
CA SER A 151 -6.76 10.34 -12.11
C SER A 151 -8.17 9.78 -12.26
N ARG A 152 -8.75 9.94 -13.44
CA ARG A 152 -10.10 9.42 -13.71
C ARG A 152 -10.19 7.89 -13.56
N LEU A 153 -9.10 7.16 -13.77
CA LEU A 153 -9.12 5.70 -13.71
C LEU A 153 -8.39 5.10 -12.53
N TYR A 154 -7.42 5.82 -11.95
CA TYR A 154 -6.57 5.29 -10.90
C TYR A 154 -6.51 6.23 -9.73
N GLU A 155 -6.50 5.64 -8.54
CA GLU A 155 -6.23 6.31 -7.30
C GLU A 155 -5.13 5.55 -6.56
N VAL A 156 -4.02 6.24 -6.36
CA VAL A 156 -2.89 5.82 -5.54
C VAL A 156 -2.95 6.69 -4.30
N PRO A 157 -3.30 6.12 -3.14
CA PRO A 157 -3.25 6.83 -1.87
C PRO A 157 -1.82 7.39 -1.62
N SER A 158 -1.67 8.45 -0.82
CA SER A 158 -0.33 8.86 -0.39
C SER A 158 0.24 7.85 0.62
N LEU A 159 1.56 7.81 0.81
CA LEU A 159 2.19 6.91 1.80
C LEU A 159 1.64 7.06 3.20
N ASP A 160 1.23 8.27 3.59
CA ASP A 160 0.65 8.55 4.91
C ASP A 160 -0.66 7.76 5.15
N THR A 161 -1.29 7.30 4.07
CA THR A 161 -2.54 6.53 4.09
C THR A 161 -2.31 5.01 3.89
N PHE A 162 -1.10 4.58 3.52
CA PHE A 162 -0.78 3.18 3.27
C PHE A 162 -0.45 2.42 4.57
N LYS A 163 -1.40 1.64 5.08
CA LYS A 163 -1.22 0.83 6.31
C LYS A 163 -0.76 -0.63 6.10
N ILE A 164 -0.47 -1.02 4.86
CA ILE A 164 -0.43 -2.43 4.41
C ILE A 164 0.77 -3.23 4.94
N LEU A 165 1.90 -2.60 5.26
CA LEU A 165 3.11 -3.34 5.64
C LEU A 165 3.14 -3.81 7.11
N SER A 166 2.19 -3.41 7.95
CA SER A 166 2.16 -3.80 9.37
C SER A 166 2.06 -5.32 9.60
N LYS A 167 1.59 -6.08 8.60
CA LYS A 167 1.35 -7.53 8.70
C LYS A 167 2.43 -8.42 8.11
N CYS A 168 3.38 -7.89 7.33
CA CYS A 168 4.13 -8.74 6.41
C CYS A 168 5.21 -9.63 7.04
N ASP A 169 5.47 -9.54 8.36
CA ASP A 169 6.72 -10.11 8.86
C ASP A 169 6.71 -10.47 10.35
N SER A 170 5.69 -11.25 10.78
CA SER A 170 5.74 -11.94 12.08
C SER A 170 6.67 -13.17 12.10
N ASP A 171 7.16 -13.60 10.93
CA ASP A 171 8.10 -14.72 10.82
C ASP A 171 9.55 -14.17 10.90
N THR A 172 10.22 -14.40 12.04
CA THR A 172 11.66 -14.29 12.43
C THR A 172 12.63 -13.31 11.73
N THR A 173 12.57 -13.08 10.42
CA THR A 173 13.35 -12.07 9.67
C THR A 173 12.73 -10.67 9.72
N GLY A 174 11.48 -10.56 10.18
CA GLY A 174 10.64 -9.38 10.03
C GLY A 174 10.68 -8.30 11.12
N ARG A 175 11.47 -8.49 12.18
CA ARG A 175 11.58 -7.46 13.23
C ARG A 175 12.17 -6.14 12.74
N ALA A 176 12.99 -6.15 11.70
CA ALA A 176 13.69 -4.94 11.22
C ALA A 176 12.78 -3.98 10.43
N LEU A 177 11.74 -4.47 9.75
CA LEU A 177 10.77 -3.60 9.07
C LEU A 177 9.78 -2.95 10.06
N SER A 178 9.69 -3.46 11.29
CA SER A 178 8.67 -3.03 12.25
C SER A 178 8.95 -1.69 12.94
N ALA A 179 10.19 -1.18 12.90
CA ALA A 179 10.56 0.10 13.53
C ALA A 179 10.48 1.30 12.58
N ALA A 180 10.65 1.08 11.27
CA ALA A 180 10.65 2.14 10.29
C ALA A 180 9.27 2.30 9.64
N SER A 181 8.87 3.55 9.39
CA SER A 181 7.66 3.78 8.61
C SER A 181 7.88 3.37 7.15
N ILE A 182 6.80 3.02 6.45
CA ILE A 182 6.87 2.82 4.99
C ILE A 182 7.38 4.08 4.28
N GLY A 183 7.10 5.26 4.85
CA GLY A 183 7.64 6.55 4.41
C GLY A 183 9.17 6.55 4.38
N ASP A 184 9.82 6.10 5.46
CA ASP A 184 11.28 6.05 5.56
C ASP A 184 11.90 5.10 4.53
N LEU A 185 11.28 3.93 4.32
CA LEU A 185 11.71 2.96 3.32
C LEU A 185 11.62 3.53 1.91
N VAL A 186 10.52 4.21 1.59
CA VAL A 186 10.35 4.84 0.27
C VAL A 186 11.35 5.98 0.08
N GLU A 187 11.56 6.83 1.10
CA GLU A 187 12.51 7.93 1.00
C GLU A 187 13.94 7.44 0.78
N LYS A 188 14.33 6.37 1.50
CA LYS A 188 15.63 5.72 1.31
C LYS A 188 15.78 5.14 -0.09
N SER A 189 14.77 4.44 -0.62
CA SER A 189 14.80 3.95 -2.00
C SER A 189 14.89 5.08 -3.02
N ILE A 190 14.12 6.17 -2.86
CA ILE A 190 14.17 7.33 -3.74
C ILE A 190 15.57 7.94 -3.75
N THR A 191 16.14 8.18 -2.57
CA THR A 191 17.48 8.76 -2.41
C THR A 191 18.52 7.89 -3.10
N TYR A 192 18.49 6.58 -2.85
CA TYR A 192 19.41 5.63 -3.47
C TYR A 192 19.31 5.62 -5.00
N LEU A 193 18.10 5.56 -5.54
CA LEU A 193 17.87 5.54 -6.99
C LEU A 193 18.29 6.84 -7.67
N GLN A 194 18.12 7.98 -7.02
CA GLN A 194 18.59 9.27 -7.54
C GLN A 194 20.11 9.39 -7.62
N ILE A 195 20.83 8.70 -6.72
CA ILE A 195 22.30 8.61 -6.76
C ILE A 195 22.75 7.72 -7.93
N LEU A 196 22.12 6.55 -8.09
CA LEU A 196 22.48 5.58 -9.14
C LEU A 196 22.18 6.07 -10.55
N SER A 197 21.01 6.66 -10.73
CA SER A 197 20.55 7.24 -11.98
C SER A 197 20.19 8.70 -11.70
N PRO A 198 21.13 9.65 -11.89
CA PRO A 198 20.78 11.05 -11.96
C PRO A 198 19.65 11.15 -12.98
N PRO A 199 18.55 11.89 -12.70
CA PRO A 199 17.36 11.81 -13.51
C PRO A 199 17.60 12.42 -14.90
N THR A 200 18.20 11.65 -15.79
CA THR A 200 18.07 11.78 -17.23
C THR A 200 16.71 11.22 -17.52
N TRP A 201 15.67 12.05 -17.39
CA TRP A 201 14.28 11.71 -17.62
C TRP A 201 14.10 11.19 -19.06
N PHE A 202 14.48 9.95 -19.31
CA PHE A 202 14.29 9.32 -20.60
C PHE A 202 12.78 9.10 -20.77
N PRO A 203 12.23 9.44 -21.94
CA PRO A 203 10.80 9.40 -22.19
C PRO A 203 10.25 7.97 -22.34
N ARG A 204 10.88 6.93 -21.80
CA ARG A 204 10.33 5.57 -21.82
C ARG A 204 9.28 5.44 -20.74
N LEU A 205 8.03 5.64 -21.15
CA LEU A 205 6.87 5.83 -20.29
C LEU A 205 6.35 4.55 -19.59
N ALA A 206 6.72 3.35 -20.07
CA ALA A 206 6.25 2.08 -19.51
C ALA A 206 7.30 0.95 -19.68
N LEU A 207 7.17 -0.11 -18.88
CA LEU A 207 7.93 -1.34 -19.08
C LEU A 207 7.52 -2.00 -20.39
N THR A 208 8.51 -2.40 -21.19
CA THR A 208 8.24 -3.23 -22.38
C THR A 208 7.83 -4.64 -21.94
N ARG A 209 7.13 -5.38 -22.82
CA ARG A 209 6.80 -6.79 -22.60
C ARG A 209 8.03 -7.65 -22.26
N VAL A 210 9.16 -7.37 -22.91
CA VAL A 210 10.44 -8.05 -22.65
C VAL A 210 10.91 -7.75 -21.23
N GLN A 211 10.93 -6.49 -20.82
CA GLN A 211 11.28 -6.10 -19.45
C GLN A 211 10.34 -6.68 -18.41
N SER A 212 9.03 -6.72 -18.67
CA SER A 212 8.05 -7.36 -17.79
C SER A 212 8.37 -8.85 -17.61
N THR A 213 8.70 -9.55 -18.69
CA THR A 213 9.02 -10.99 -18.65
C THR A 213 10.36 -11.27 -17.94
N LEU A 214 11.35 -10.39 -18.12
CA LEU A 214 12.67 -10.53 -17.50
C LEU A 214 12.68 -10.28 -16.01
N ILE A 215 11.65 -9.66 -15.43
CA ILE A 215 11.65 -9.30 -14.01
C ILE A 215 11.95 -10.51 -13.12
N THR A 216 11.40 -11.68 -13.47
CA THR A 216 11.54 -12.90 -12.68
C THR A 216 12.92 -13.51 -12.72
N SER A 217 13.74 -13.23 -13.74
CA SER A 217 15.13 -13.69 -13.73
C SER A 217 15.97 -12.99 -12.67
N TYR A 218 15.53 -11.83 -12.20
CA TYR A 218 16.18 -11.08 -11.11
C TYR A 218 15.65 -11.43 -9.73
N LEU A 219 14.64 -12.30 -9.59
CA LEU A 219 14.06 -12.60 -8.28
C LEU A 219 14.62 -13.91 -7.73
N SER A 220 15.01 -13.92 -6.45
CA SER A 220 15.29 -15.16 -5.72
C SER A 220 13.96 -15.82 -5.37
N LEU A 221 13.45 -16.62 -6.28
CA LEU A 221 12.24 -17.40 -6.08
C LEU A 221 12.60 -18.62 -5.26
N LYS A 222 12.01 -18.76 -4.06
CA LYS A 222 12.11 -20.02 -3.32
C LYS A 222 11.36 -21.07 -4.12
N ASP A 223 12.06 -22.13 -4.53
CA ASP A 223 11.47 -23.27 -5.22
C ASP A 223 10.35 -23.86 -4.37
N GLY A 224 9.14 -23.84 -4.92
CA GLY A 224 8.02 -24.65 -4.47
C GLY A 224 7.39 -25.25 -5.70
N ASP A 225 7.66 -26.53 -5.98
CA ASP A 225 7.12 -27.45 -7.00
C ASP A 225 6.79 -26.96 -8.43
N ASN A 226 7.01 -25.69 -8.76
CA ASN A 226 6.91 -25.15 -10.10
C ASN A 226 8.18 -24.36 -10.44
N ALA A 227 8.71 -24.56 -11.64
CA ALA A 227 9.94 -23.93 -12.13
C ALA A 227 9.87 -22.39 -12.25
N LYS A 228 8.80 -21.78 -11.73
CA LYS A 228 8.56 -20.35 -11.74
C LYS A 228 8.36 -19.76 -10.33
N GLY A 229 8.44 -20.57 -9.28
CA GLY A 229 8.17 -20.19 -7.89
C GLY A 229 6.71 -19.80 -7.62
N ASN A 230 6.41 -19.39 -6.39
CA ASN A 230 5.05 -19.04 -5.96
C ASN A 230 4.45 -17.79 -6.66
N LEU A 231 5.26 -17.07 -7.45
CA LEU A 231 4.85 -15.89 -8.23
C LEU A 231 3.72 -16.18 -9.22
N TRP A 232 3.52 -17.45 -9.59
CA TRP A 232 2.59 -17.86 -10.65
C TRP A 232 1.61 -18.88 -10.14
N ARG A 233 0.38 -18.43 -9.89
CA ARG A 233 -0.75 -19.33 -9.78
C ARG A 233 -1.81 -18.89 -10.77
N HIS A 234 -2.02 -19.76 -11.75
CA HIS A 234 -2.98 -19.51 -12.80
C HIS A 234 -4.35 -19.98 -12.34
N ILE A 235 -5.33 -19.07 -12.32
CA ILE A 235 -6.74 -19.43 -12.15
C ILE A 235 -7.30 -19.68 -13.57
N SER A 236 -6.78 -20.68 -14.28
CA SER A 236 -7.18 -21.01 -15.66
C SER A 236 -8.29 -22.03 -15.74
N ASP A 237 -8.87 -22.51 -14.64
CA ASP A 237 -9.86 -23.59 -14.72
C ASP A 237 -11.30 -23.04 -14.78
N PRO A 238 -11.88 -22.86 -15.99
CA PRO A 238 -13.29 -22.47 -16.15
C PRO A 238 -14.27 -23.52 -15.62
N GLN A 239 -13.85 -24.76 -15.35
CA GLN A 239 -14.76 -25.83 -14.90
C GLN A 239 -14.92 -25.90 -13.38
N ARG A 240 -14.04 -25.27 -12.58
CA ARG A 240 -14.21 -25.24 -11.12
C ARG A 240 -15.23 -24.19 -10.69
N THR A 241 -16.22 -24.63 -9.93
CA THR A 241 -17.14 -23.74 -9.19
C THR A 241 -16.36 -22.83 -8.24
N GLY A 242 -16.93 -21.69 -7.85
CA GLY A 242 -16.26 -20.73 -6.95
C GLY A 242 -15.76 -21.35 -5.63
N ILE A 243 -16.46 -22.38 -5.14
CA ILE A 243 -16.10 -23.14 -3.93
C ILE A 243 -14.89 -24.05 -4.16
N ALA A 244 -14.85 -24.78 -5.29
CA ALA A 244 -13.71 -25.64 -5.64
C ALA A 244 -12.45 -24.83 -5.97
N ARG A 245 -12.61 -23.60 -6.50
CA ARG A 245 -11.52 -22.63 -6.60
C ARG A 245 -11.05 -22.18 -5.23
N TYR A 246 -11.96 -21.78 -4.34
CA TYR A 246 -11.63 -21.34 -2.98
C TYR A 246 -10.91 -22.42 -2.14
N GLN A 247 -11.36 -23.68 -2.20
CA GLN A 247 -10.70 -24.77 -1.47
C GLN A 247 -9.25 -24.96 -1.92
N ALA A 248 -9.01 -24.92 -3.24
CA ALA A 248 -7.64 -24.95 -3.78
C ALA A 248 -6.81 -23.72 -3.37
N LEU A 249 -7.44 -22.55 -3.15
CA LEU A 249 -6.78 -21.34 -2.62
C LEU A 249 -6.46 -21.45 -1.13
N LYS A 250 -7.31 -22.13 -0.36
CA LYS A 250 -7.24 -22.19 1.11
C LYS A 250 -6.16 -23.16 1.59
N ASP A 251 -6.08 -24.31 0.93
CA ASP A 251 -5.22 -25.43 1.37
C ASP A 251 -3.75 -25.20 1.03
N ASP A 252 -3.46 -24.22 0.18
CA ASP A 252 -2.10 -23.86 -0.16
C ASP A 252 -1.58 -22.71 0.71
N VAL A 253 -0.79 -23.10 1.71
CA VAL A 253 -0.17 -22.19 2.69
C VAL A 253 0.78 -21.19 2.02
N ASN A 254 1.40 -21.58 0.89
CA ASN A 254 2.27 -20.70 0.12
C ASN A 254 1.48 -19.76 -0.80
N ALA A 255 0.27 -20.15 -1.22
CA ALA A 255 -0.59 -19.36 -2.10
C ALA A 255 -1.22 -18.12 -1.44
N LYS A 256 -1.17 -18.02 -0.10
CA LYS A 256 -1.74 -16.89 0.65
C LYS A 256 -0.98 -15.58 0.48
N ARG A 257 0.20 -15.61 -0.14
CA ARG A 257 1.14 -14.50 -0.14
C ARG A 257 1.55 -14.07 -1.55
N ASP A 258 0.81 -14.39 -2.60
CA ASP A 258 1.21 -14.00 -3.97
C ASP A 258 0.08 -13.35 -4.77
N LEU A 259 0.48 -12.68 -5.85
CA LEU A 259 -0.42 -12.22 -6.90
C LEU A 259 -0.91 -13.37 -7.76
N TRP A 260 -2.13 -13.23 -8.24
CA TRP A 260 -2.78 -14.23 -9.05
C TRP A 260 -3.09 -13.70 -10.43
N ARG A 261 -2.81 -14.52 -11.44
CA ARG A 261 -3.20 -14.23 -12.82
C ARG A 261 -4.71 -14.37 -12.95
N HIS A 262 -5.38 -13.28 -13.25
CA HIS A 262 -6.79 -13.27 -13.60
C HIS A 262 -7.00 -12.80 -15.03
N THR A 263 -7.59 -13.67 -15.85
CA THR A 263 -8.00 -13.37 -17.22
C THR A 263 -9.48 -13.00 -17.23
N ARG A 264 -9.80 -11.74 -17.58
CA ARG A 264 -11.19 -11.23 -17.57
C ARG A 264 -11.93 -11.58 -18.87
N ASP A 265 -11.20 -11.52 -19.98
CA ASP A 265 -11.61 -11.86 -21.34
C ASP A 265 -10.38 -12.39 -22.11
N SER A 266 -10.51 -12.76 -23.39
CA SER A 266 -9.43 -13.37 -24.18
C SER A 266 -8.19 -12.49 -24.38
N GLN A 267 -8.19 -11.23 -23.91
CA GLN A 267 -7.10 -10.29 -24.17
C GLN A 267 -6.57 -9.57 -22.91
N HIS A 268 -7.33 -9.52 -21.82
CA HIS A 268 -6.93 -8.78 -20.61
C HIS A 268 -6.56 -9.71 -19.46
N VAL A 269 -5.27 -9.67 -19.11
CA VAL A 269 -4.70 -10.30 -17.92
C VAL A 269 -4.48 -9.23 -16.86
N SER A 270 -4.98 -9.48 -15.65
CA SER A 270 -4.75 -8.66 -14.45
C SER A 270 -4.07 -9.51 -13.39
N TRP A 271 -3.24 -8.88 -12.57
CA TRP A 271 -2.58 -9.52 -11.45
C TRP A 271 -3.20 -9.03 -10.16
N VAL A 272 -3.98 -9.90 -9.52
CA VAL A 272 -4.82 -9.53 -8.37
C VAL A 272 -4.36 -10.24 -7.10
N CYS A 273 -4.44 -9.57 -5.97
CA CYS A 273 -4.15 -10.18 -4.68
C CYS A 273 -5.24 -11.20 -4.31
N GLN A 274 -4.93 -12.08 -3.34
CA GLN A 274 -5.87 -13.07 -2.85
C GLN A 274 -7.19 -12.42 -2.37
N ASP A 275 -7.10 -11.33 -1.62
CA ASP A 275 -8.28 -10.64 -1.06
C ASP A 275 -9.25 -10.24 -2.17
N HIS A 276 -8.74 -9.70 -3.27
CA HIS A 276 -9.56 -9.33 -4.42
C HIS A 276 -10.14 -10.51 -5.20
N ILE A 277 -9.49 -11.68 -5.15
CA ILE A 277 -10.10 -12.90 -5.67
C ILE A 277 -11.23 -13.35 -4.76
N LEU A 278 -11.03 -13.31 -3.44
CA LEU A 278 -12.06 -13.67 -2.48
C LEU A 278 -13.28 -12.77 -2.62
N LEU A 279 -13.11 -11.46 -2.81
CA LEU A 279 -14.22 -10.55 -3.14
C LEU A 279 -15.03 -10.99 -4.34
N ARG A 280 -14.37 -11.46 -5.39
CA ARG A 280 -15.05 -11.93 -6.60
C ARG A 280 -15.78 -13.24 -6.39
N LEU A 281 -15.24 -14.12 -5.55
CA LEU A 281 -15.87 -15.40 -5.25
C LEU A 281 -17.07 -15.23 -4.30
N PHE A 282 -17.05 -14.19 -3.46
CA PHE A 282 -18.06 -13.96 -2.42
C PHE A 282 -18.64 -12.53 -2.42
N PRO A 283 -19.14 -12.01 -3.55
CA PRO A 283 -19.58 -10.61 -3.65
C PRO A 283 -20.70 -10.25 -2.67
N GLY A 284 -21.58 -11.20 -2.34
CA GLY A 284 -22.67 -10.99 -1.38
C GLY A 284 -22.21 -10.86 0.07
N THR A 285 -21.01 -11.35 0.43
CA THR A 285 -20.53 -11.28 1.82
C THR A 285 -20.03 -9.89 2.18
N LEU A 286 -19.22 -9.26 1.31
CA LEU A 286 -18.78 -7.89 1.52
C LEU A 286 -19.97 -6.92 1.46
N GLU A 287 -20.89 -7.11 0.52
CA GLU A 287 -22.07 -6.25 0.42
C GLU A 287 -22.96 -6.36 1.67
N GLY A 288 -23.12 -7.58 2.21
CA GLY A 288 -23.81 -7.80 3.49
C GLY A 288 -23.12 -7.10 4.66
N LEU A 289 -21.78 -7.10 4.70
CA LEU A 289 -21.02 -6.35 5.70
C LEU A 289 -21.21 -4.84 5.53
N LYS A 290 -21.06 -4.30 4.30
CA LYS A 290 -21.26 -2.87 4.00
C LYS A 290 -22.65 -2.39 4.38
N GLN A 291 -23.67 -3.18 4.03
CA GLN A 291 -25.04 -2.90 4.39
C GLN A 291 -25.21 -2.88 5.92
N PHE A 292 -24.71 -3.92 6.62
CA PHE A 292 -24.76 -3.99 8.07
C PHE A 292 -24.09 -2.77 8.72
N VAL A 293 -22.88 -2.43 8.29
CA VAL A 293 -22.14 -1.27 8.83
C VAL A 293 -22.91 0.03 8.60
N SER A 294 -23.45 0.22 7.39
CA SER A 294 -24.22 1.43 7.04
C SER A 294 -25.52 1.57 7.85
N THR A 295 -26.22 0.45 8.14
CA THR A 295 -27.43 0.50 8.97
C THR A 295 -27.14 0.77 10.45
N HIS A 296 -25.88 0.61 10.86
CA HIS A 296 -25.40 0.79 12.24
C HIS A 296 -24.52 2.06 12.37
N GLY A 297 -24.83 3.09 11.56
CA GLY A 297 -24.19 4.41 11.64
C GLY A 297 -22.70 4.44 11.28
N GLY A 298 -22.17 3.33 10.77
CA GLY A 298 -20.77 3.17 10.43
C GLY A 298 -20.45 3.43 8.96
N HIS A 299 -19.17 3.32 8.63
CA HIS A 299 -18.66 3.42 7.26
C HIS A 299 -17.57 2.39 6.99
N VAL A 300 -17.57 1.81 5.79
CA VAL A 300 -16.50 0.94 5.30
C VAL A 300 -15.72 1.70 4.23
N ASP A 301 -14.47 2.02 4.54
CA ASP A 301 -13.52 2.56 3.60
C ASP A 301 -12.64 1.43 3.07
N MET A 302 -12.94 1.01 1.83
CA MET A 302 -12.18 -0.05 1.16
C MET A 302 -10.77 0.39 0.75
N GLN A 303 -10.51 1.70 0.63
CA GLN A 303 -9.22 2.26 0.23
C GLN A 303 -8.23 2.19 1.38
N LEU A 304 -8.66 2.62 2.57
CA LEU A 304 -7.84 2.54 3.79
C LEU A 304 -7.91 1.16 4.45
N ALA A 305 -8.76 0.28 3.93
CA ALA A 305 -9.20 -0.94 4.61
C ALA A 305 -9.62 -0.62 6.05
N THR A 306 -10.33 0.49 6.26
CA THR A 306 -10.84 0.87 7.59
C THR A 306 -12.35 0.64 7.66
N LEU A 307 -12.83 0.32 8.85
CA LEU A 307 -14.24 0.08 9.12
C LEU A 307 -14.58 0.72 10.45
N THR A 308 -15.59 1.58 10.45
CA THR A 308 -16.19 2.14 11.67
C THR A 308 -17.59 1.58 11.83
N VAL A 309 -18.02 1.20 13.04
CA VAL A 309 -19.38 0.69 13.27
C VAL A 309 -19.84 0.97 14.71
N GLU A 310 -21.13 1.32 14.89
CA GLU A 310 -21.75 1.43 16.20
C GLU A 310 -22.65 0.23 16.49
N LEU A 311 -22.34 -0.55 17.53
CA LEU A 311 -23.11 -1.73 17.90
C LEU A 311 -23.97 -1.40 19.12
N GLY A 312 -25.29 -1.52 18.99
CA GLY A 312 -26.28 -1.23 20.05
C GLY A 312 -26.64 -2.44 20.92
N SER A 313 -26.18 -3.65 20.57
CA SER A 313 -26.42 -4.85 21.37
C SER A 313 -25.38 -5.95 21.18
N GLU A 314 -25.33 -6.90 22.12
CA GLU A 314 -24.54 -8.14 22.02
C GLU A 314 -24.91 -8.97 20.79
N LYS A 315 -26.20 -9.00 20.43
CA LYS A 315 -26.66 -9.75 19.26
C LYS A 315 -26.08 -9.16 17.96
N GLU A 316 -25.98 -7.85 17.89
CA GLU A 316 -25.37 -7.14 16.77
C GLU A 316 -23.87 -7.40 16.70
N SER A 317 -23.16 -7.47 17.83
CA SER A 317 -21.73 -7.79 17.83
C SER A 317 -21.44 -9.20 17.33
N VAL A 318 -22.24 -10.20 17.72
CA VAL A 318 -22.11 -11.57 17.20
C VAL A 318 -22.39 -11.62 15.71
N LEU A 319 -23.44 -10.93 15.24
CA LEU A 319 -23.77 -10.87 13.81
C LEU A 319 -22.65 -10.20 13.01
N PHE A 320 -22.12 -9.08 13.51
CA PHE A 320 -21.00 -8.36 12.94
C PHE A 320 -19.75 -9.24 12.79
N CYS A 321 -19.34 -9.96 13.86
CA CYS A 321 -18.24 -10.92 13.80
C CYS A 321 -18.45 -11.98 12.73
N SER A 322 -19.66 -12.57 12.65
CA SER A 322 -19.98 -13.58 11.63
C SER A 322 -19.90 -13.01 10.21
N LEU A 323 -20.32 -11.76 10.00
CA LEU A 323 -20.19 -11.09 8.69
C LEU A 323 -18.73 -10.83 8.34
N LEU A 324 -17.96 -10.26 9.26
CA LEU A 324 -16.52 -10.05 9.10
C LEU A 324 -15.80 -11.34 8.73
N GLU A 325 -16.04 -12.40 9.51
CA GLU A 325 -15.42 -13.71 9.29
C GLU A 325 -15.73 -14.27 7.89
N LYS A 326 -16.93 -14.01 7.37
CA LYS A 326 -17.34 -14.44 6.01
C LYS A 326 -16.67 -13.62 4.92
N THR A 327 -16.39 -12.33 5.15
CA THR A 327 -15.72 -11.51 4.12
C THR A 327 -14.28 -11.93 3.89
N LYS A 328 -13.60 -12.47 4.91
CA LYS A 328 -12.15 -12.77 4.91
C LYS A 328 -11.25 -11.57 4.63
N HIS A 329 -11.81 -10.36 4.56
CA HIS A 329 -11.04 -9.12 4.46
C HIS A 329 -10.44 -8.77 5.80
N THR A 330 -9.26 -8.18 5.75
CA THR A 330 -8.66 -7.55 6.92
C THR A 330 -8.98 -6.06 6.89
N PHE A 331 -9.60 -5.58 7.95
CA PHE A 331 -9.85 -4.17 8.20
C PHE A 331 -9.08 -3.68 9.43
N ASP A 332 -8.85 -2.37 9.48
CA ASP A 332 -8.65 -1.62 10.72
C ASP A 332 -10.03 -1.25 11.26
N ILE A 333 -10.37 -1.70 12.46
CA ILE A 333 -11.76 -1.63 12.95
C ILE A 333 -11.85 -0.69 14.14
N SER A 334 -12.67 0.35 14.00
CA SER A 334 -13.18 1.11 15.13
C SER A 334 -14.61 0.67 15.46
N ILE A 335 -14.83 0.26 16.70
CA ILE A 335 -16.13 -0.17 17.21
C ILE A 335 -16.55 0.77 18.33
N LYS A 336 -17.76 1.28 18.24
CA LYS A 336 -18.41 1.96 19.36
C LYS A 336 -19.53 1.10 19.92
N LEU A 337 -19.52 0.81 21.20
CA LEU A 337 -20.52 -0.01 21.88
C LEU A 337 -21.54 0.92 22.55
N ASN A 338 -22.74 1.00 21.97
CA ASN A 338 -23.85 1.78 22.52
C ASN A 338 -24.67 0.95 23.54
N TRP A 339 -24.02 0.06 24.28
CA TRP A 339 -24.63 -0.78 25.31
C TRP A 339 -23.63 -1.11 26.42
N ASN A 340 -24.13 -1.47 27.60
CA ASN A 340 -23.31 -1.80 28.77
C ASN A 340 -22.65 -3.19 28.61
N ALA A 341 -21.62 -3.26 27.76
CA ALA A 341 -20.89 -4.49 27.49
C ALA A 341 -20.06 -4.92 28.71
N THR A 342 -20.17 -6.18 29.09
CA THR A 342 -19.28 -6.77 30.10
C THR A 342 -17.90 -7.03 29.52
N ARG A 343 -16.88 -7.12 30.37
CA ARG A 343 -15.52 -7.50 29.95
C ARG A 343 -15.48 -8.83 29.18
N SER A 344 -16.31 -9.79 29.57
CA SER A 344 -16.41 -11.09 28.88
C SER A 344 -16.90 -10.93 27.44
N GLN A 345 -17.90 -10.07 27.22
CA GLN A 345 -18.48 -9.83 25.90
C GLN A 345 -17.53 -9.05 24.99
N VAL A 346 -16.80 -8.07 25.52
CA VAL A 346 -15.73 -7.39 24.76
C VAL A 346 -14.64 -8.38 24.37
N THR A 347 -14.28 -9.30 25.28
CA THR A 347 -13.29 -10.35 24.99
C THR A 347 -13.77 -11.30 23.89
N GLU A 348 -15.03 -11.73 23.95
CA GLU A 348 -15.62 -12.61 22.94
C GLU A 348 -15.71 -11.92 21.56
N LEU A 349 -16.10 -10.65 21.52
CA LEU A 349 -16.07 -9.81 20.32
C LEU A 349 -14.66 -9.78 19.71
N CYS A 350 -13.63 -9.51 20.53
CA CYS A 350 -12.24 -9.51 20.08
C CYS A 350 -11.80 -10.88 19.51
N CYS A 351 -12.16 -11.98 20.19
CA CYS A 351 -11.87 -13.33 19.73
C CYS A 351 -12.56 -13.66 18.39
N GLY A 352 -13.82 -13.24 18.24
CA GLY A 352 -14.62 -13.46 17.03
C GLY A 352 -14.10 -12.72 15.79
N MET A 353 -13.34 -11.63 15.97
CA MET A 353 -12.76 -10.86 14.87
C MET A 353 -11.45 -11.43 14.31
N GLY A 354 -10.85 -12.43 14.96
CA GLY A 354 -9.66 -13.13 14.45
C GLY A 354 -8.46 -12.21 14.20
N LYS A 355 -7.79 -12.32 13.03
CA LYS A 355 -6.55 -11.60 12.65
C LYS A 355 -6.78 -10.14 12.18
N THR A 356 -7.87 -9.52 12.59
CA THR A 356 -8.24 -8.17 12.16
C THR A 356 -7.57 -7.18 13.13
N ILE A 357 -6.79 -6.22 12.64
CA ILE A 357 -5.77 -5.50 13.43
C ILE A 357 -6.22 -4.06 13.65
N VAL A 358 -5.88 -3.53 14.82
CA VAL A 358 -6.28 -2.24 15.37
C VAL A 358 -7.76 -2.20 15.74
N LEU A 359 -8.01 -2.38 17.03
CA LEU A 359 -9.31 -2.23 17.67
C LEU A 359 -9.28 -0.97 18.53
N GLU A 360 -9.98 0.05 18.07
CA GLU A 360 -10.42 1.13 18.96
C GLU A 360 -11.84 0.80 19.40
N ILE A 361 -12.02 0.44 20.68
CA ILE A 361 -13.33 0.17 21.26
C ILE A 361 -13.65 1.29 22.23
N ASP A 362 -14.67 2.10 21.94
CA ASP A 362 -15.12 3.24 22.76
C ASP A 362 -14.01 4.25 23.10
N GLY A 363 -13.10 4.53 22.16
CA GLY A 363 -11.97 5.43 22.38
C GLY A 363 -10.83 4.83 23.20
N ILE A 364 -10.95 3.57 23.61
CA ILE A 364 -9.85 2.81 24.23
C ILE A 364 -9.02 2.20 23.10
N ASN A 365 -7.83 2.75 22.90
CA ASN A 365 -6.85 2.22 21.95
C ASN A 365 -6.13 1.00 22.56
N LEU A 366 -6.36 -0.19 22.00
CA LEU A 366 -5.79 -1.44 22.49
C LEU A 366 -4.34 -1.71 22.00
N ASP A 367 -3.78 -0.87 21.12
CA ASP A 367 -2.45 -1.08 20.50
C ASP A 367 -1.25 -0.63 21.36
N THR A 368 -1.46 -0.23 22.62
CA THR A 368 -0.38 0.33 23.45
C THR A 368 0.51 -0.69 24.19
N HIS A 369 0.42 -2.00 23.89
CA HIS A 369 1.30 -3.00 24.51
C HIS A 369 2.07 -3.88 23.52
N PRO A 370 3.35 -3.56 23.26
CA PRO A 370 4.24 -4.42 22.51
C PRO A 370 4.85 -5.43 23.48
N GLN A 371 4.32 -6.66 23.53
CA GLN A 371 5.09 -7.92 23.45
C GLN A 371 4.22 -9.14 23.78
N ASN A 372 4.12 -10.01 22.77
CA ASN A 372 3.81 -11.46 22.83
C ASN A 372 2.53 -11.89 23.55
N TYR A 373 1.58 -12.44 22.77
CA TYR A 373 0.46 -13.29 23.19
C TYR A 373 -0.29 -12.79 24.43
N ILE A 374 -1.42 -12.12 24.19
CA ILE A 374 -2.52 -11.82 25.13
C ILE A 374 -2.34 -12.52 26.49
N HIS A 375 -1.55 -11.90 27.37
CA HIS A 375 -1.54 -12.16 28.80
C HIS A 375 -2.20 -10.92 29.41
N TYR A 376 -3.46 -11.07 29.81
CA TYR A 376 -4.14 -10.05 30.60
C TYR A 376 -3.38 -9.86 31.91
N SER A 377 -2.64 -8.76 32.05
CA SER A 377 -2.26 -8.26 33.38
C SER A 377 -3.51 -7.65 34.02
N THR A 378 -4.00 -8.30 35.06
CA THR A 378 -5.01 -7.78 35.98
C THR A 378 -4.40 -6.65 36.80
N ASN A 379 -4.72 -5.39 36.48
CA ASN A 379 -4.99 -4.31 37.43
C ASN A 379 -5.04 -2.96 36.70
N LEU A 380 -6.26 -2.55 36.34
CA LEU A 380 -6.55 -1.15 35.98
C LEU A 380 -7.94 -0.78 36.48
N PHE A 381 -8.22 -1.08 37.75
CA PHE A 381 -9.22 -0.41 38.61
C PHE A 381 -8.85 -0.75 40.06
N ALA A 382 -7.86 -0.04 40.61
CA ALA A 382 -7.81 0.13 42.06
C ALA A 382 -8.81 1.24 42.36
N GLU A 383 -9.91 0.87 42.99
CA GLU A 383 -10.92 1.79 43.50
C GLU A 383 -10.29 2.69 44.55
N ASP A 384 -10.28 4.01 44.32
CA ASP A 384 -10.21 4.98 45.40
C ASP A 384 -11.58 4.99 46.12
N ILE A 385 -11.79 4.01 47.00
CA ILE A 385 -12.75 4.14 48.09
C ILE A 385 -12.05 4.93 49.19
N ILE A 386 -12.36 6.22 49.28
CA ILE A 386 -12.07 7.03 50.47
C ILE A 386 -13.06 6.61 51.56
N PRO A 387 -12.64 6.01 52.68
CA PRO A 387 -13.54 5.84 53.81
C PRO A 387 -13.69 7.17 54.53
N ASN A 388 -14.92 7.68 54.57
CA ASN A 388 -15.34 8.68 55.54
C ASN A 388 -14.99 8.20 56.95
N SER A 389 -14.06 8.89 57.61
CA SER A 389 -13.92 8.85 59.06
C SER A 389 -14.52 10.13 59.63
N SER A 390 -15.57 9.90 60.41
CA SER A 390 -16.19 10.75 61.43
C SER A 390 -15.35 11.88 62.01
N LEU A 391 -15.91 13.10 61.94
CA LEU A 391 -16.32 13.85 63.12
C LEU A 391 -17.78 14.29 62.94
#